data_AF-A0A368VUM9-F1
#
_entry.id   AF-A0A368VUM9-F1
#
_cell.length_a   1.000
_cell.length_b   1.000
_cell.length_c   1.000
_cell.angle_alpha   90.00
_cell.angle_beta   90.00
_cell.angle_gamma   90.00
#
_symmetry.space_group_name_H-M   'P 1'
#
loop_
_entity.id
_entity.type
_entity.pdbx_description
1 polymer ?
#
loop_
_entity_poly.entity_id
_entity_poly.type
_entity_poly.pdbx_seq_one_letter_code
_entity_poly.pdbx_strand_id
1 'polypeptide(L)' 'MKIPIVFITILVFCLAFLVMVDLISGIAFSEAINILAHSFTIVTAGEKIIVFATVAIPFIIPFVSFFIKKKQAKTK' A
#
# COMPACT_ATOMS: atom_id res chain seq x y z
N MET A 1 11.73 6.88 -12.53
CA MET A 1 10.36 6.95 -11.98
C MET A 1 9.66 5.59 -12.17
N LYS A 2 9.97 4.59 -11.34
CA LYS A 2 9.33 3.24 -11.40
C LYS A 2 8.70 2.81 -10.07
N ILE A 3 9.05 3.51 -8.98
CA ILE A 3 8.65 3.19 -7.60
C ILE A 3 7.12 3.23 -7.40
N PRO A 4 6.36 4.21 -7.94
CA PRO A 4 4.91 4.23 -7.77
C PRO A 4 4.23 3.04 -8.45
N ILE A 5 4.72 2.65 -9.63
CA ILE A 5 4.19 1.52 -10.40
C ILE A 5 4.46 0.21 -9.64
N VAL A 6 5.69 0.01 -9.17
CA VAL A 6 6.06 -1.17 -8.37
C VAL A 6 5.19 -1.28 -7.11
N PHE A 7 4.93 -0.16 -6.44
CA PHE A 7 4.09 -0.12 -5.26
C PHE A 7 2.64 -0.52 -5.56
N ILE A 8 2.04 0.03 -6.63
CA ILE A 8 0.68 -0.32 -7.06
C ILE A 8 0.61 -1.80 -7.44
N THR A 9 1.60 -2.33 -8.15
CA THR A 9 1.64 -3.75 -8.54
C THR A 9 1.69 -4.66 -7.31
N ILE A 10 2.54 -4.34 -6.33
CA ILE A 10 2.62 -5.12 -5.06
C ILE A 10 1.28 -5.07 -4.32
N LEU A 11 0.66 -3.90 -4.24
CA LEU A 11 -0.62 -3.73 -3.54
C LEU A 11 -1.74 -4.57 -4.18
N VAL A 12 -1.84 -4.56 -5.51
CA VAL A 12 -2.79 -5.40 -6.25
C VAL A 12 -2.51 -6.88 -6.03
N PHE A 13 -1.24 -7.30 -6.05
CA PHE A 13 -0.86 -8.69 -5.78
C PHE A 13 -1.24 -9.14 -4.37
N CYS A 14 -1.01 -8.29 -3.36
CA CYS A 14 -1.40 -8.60 -1.98
C CYS A 14 -2.92 -8.74 -1.83
N LEU A 15 -3.72 -7.87 -2.48
CA LEU A 15 -5.17 -7.98 -2.45
C LEU A 15 -5.66 -9.25 -3.13
N ALA A 16 -5.13 -9.59 -4.30
CA ALA A 16 -5.46 -10.83 -4.99
C ALA A 16 -5.07 -12.07 -4.18
N PHE A 17 -3.93 -12.01 -3.49
CA PHE A 17 -3.47 -13.08 -2.61
C PHE A 17 -4.43 -13.31 -1.43
N LEU A 18 -4.89 -12.25 -0.78
CA LEU A 18 -5.87 -12.36 0.32
C LEU A 18 -7.16 -13.06 -0.14
N VAL A 19 -7.70 -12.65 -1.30
CA VAL A 19 -8.90 -13.29 -1.87
C VAL A 19 -8.64 -14.76 -2.22
N MET A 20 -7.45 -15.10 -2.74
CA MET A 20 -7.09 -16.50 -3.00
C MET A 20 -7.01 -17.34 -1.72
N VAL A 21 -6.50 -16.79 -0.61
CA VAL A 21 -6.44 -17.51 0.67
C VAL A 21 -7.84 -17.82 1.19
N ASP A 22 -8.77 -16.86 1.07
CA ASP A 22 -10.17 -17.07 1.45
C ASP A 22 -10.84 -18.15 0.61
N LEU A 23 -10.60 -18.14 -0.71
CA LEU A 23 -11.08 -19.17 -1.64
C LEU A 23 -10.54 -20.56 -1.30
N ILE A 24 -9.22 -20.67 -1.01
CA ILE A 24 -8.59 -21.94 -0.61
C ILE A 24 -9.17 -22.46 0.70
N SER A 25 -9.54 -21.55 1.60
CA SER A 25 -10.18 -21.88 2.89
C SER A 25 -11.64 -22.30 2.73
N GLY A 26 -12.18 -22.30 1.50
CA GLY A 26 -13.54 -22.72 1.19
C GLY A 26 -14.58 -21.59 1.23
N ILE A 27 -14.15 -20.33 1.35
CA ILE A 27 -15.05 -19.18 1.35
C ILE A 27 -15.47 -18.87 -0.09
N ALA A 28 -16.76 -18.65 -0.31
CA ALA A 28 -17.28 -18.25 -1.60
C ALA A 28 -16.70 -16.91 -2.05
N PHE A 29 -16.40 -16.75 -3.34
CA PHE A 29 -15.78 -15.53 -3.88
C PHE A 29 -16.53 -14.24 -3.50
N SER A 30 -17.86 -14.25 -3.58
CA SER A 30 -18.69 -13.10 -3.21
C SER A 30 -18.51 -12.69 -1.75
N GLU A 31 -18.30 -13.67 -0.87
CA GLU A 31 -18.13 -13.46 0.56
C GLU A 31 -16.71 -13.03 0.89
N ALA A 32 -15.70 -13.59 0.23
CA ALA A 32 -14.31 -13.13 0.32
C ALA A 32 -14.15 -11.66 -0.10
N ILE A 33 -14.79 -11.25 -1.21
CA ILE A 33 -14.80 -9.84 -1.64
C ILE A 33 -15.52 -8.95 -0.62
N ASN A 34 -16.63 -9.43 -0.05
CA ASN A 34 -17.37 -8.67 0.96
C ASN A 34 -16.55 -8.51 2.24
N ILE A 35 -15.90 -9.58 2.72
CA ILE A 35 -14.96 -9.56 3.85
C ILE A 35 -13.86 -8.54 3.59
N LEU A 36 -13.24 -8.59 2.41
CA LEU A 36 -12.18 -7.65 2.05
C LEU A 36 -12.68 -6.19 2.07
N ALA A 37 -13.83 -5.91 1.47
CA ALA A 37 -14.43 -4.57 1.49
C ALA A 37 -14.79 -4.10 2.91
N HIS A 38 -15.30 -5.02 3.74
CA HIS A 38 -15.66 -4.74 5.12
C HIS A 38 -14.42 -4.53 6.00
N SER A 39 -13.32 -5.24 5.74
CA SER A 39 -12.03 -5.05 6.40
C SER A 39 -11.48 -3.65 6.18
N PHE A 40 -11.65 -3.06 5.00
CA PHE A 40 -11.30 -1.65 4.75
C PHE A 40 -12.23 -0.65 5.44
N THR A 41 -13.45 -1.07 5.76
CA THR A 41 -14.47 -0.23 6.39
C THR A 41 -14.34 -0.21 7.91
N ILE A 42 -13.95 -1.34 8.51
CA ILE A 42 -13.81 -1.50 9.98
C ILE A 42 -12.54 -0.85 10.53
N VAL A 43 -11.57 -0.50 9.66
CA VAL A 43 -10.34 0.20 10.08
C VAL A 43 -10.71 1.50 10.80
N THR A 44 -10.43 1.54 12.11
CA THR A 44 -10.65 2.73 12.94
C THR A 44 -9.79 3.89 12.44
N ALA A 45 -10.18 5.13 12.76
CA ALA A 45 -9.41 6.31 12.32
C ALA A 45 -7.93 6.23 12.72
N GLY A 46 -7.62 5.62 13.87
CA GLY A 46 -6.24 5.35 14.32
C GLY A 46 -5.51 4.34 13.44
N GLU A 47 -6.14 3.22 13.09
CA GLU A 47 -5.53 2.22 12.21
C GLU A 47 -5.33 2.76 10.79
N LYS A 48 -6.20 3.67 10.31
CA LYS A 48 -6.01 4.35 9.02
C LYS A 48 -4.73 5.20 9.02
N ILE A 49 -4.44 5.89 10.12
CA ILE A 49 -3.21 6.70 10.26
C ILE A 49 -1.98 5.79 10.29
N ILE A 50 -2.03 4.66 11.00
CA ILE A 50 -0.93 3.69 11.06
C ILE A 50 -0.67 3.12 9.67
N VAL A 51 -1.71 2.65 8.97
CA VAL A 51 -1.58 2.12 7.59
C VAL A 51 -1.01 3.18 6.66
N PHE A 52 -1.49 4.42 6.74
CA PHE A 52 -0.98 5.52 5.90
C PHE A 52 0.49 5.84 6.20
N ALA A 53 0.89 5.87 7.47
CA ALA A 53 2.27 6.07 7.88
C ALA A 53 3.16 4.93 7.36
N THR A 54 2.75 3.67 7.53
CA THR A 54 3.51 2.50 7.07
C THR A 54 3.66 2.48 5.56
N VAL A 55 2.61 2.84 4.81
CA VAL A 55 2.64 2.97 3.35
C VAL A 55 3.55 4.12 2.90
N ALA A 56 3.63 5.21 3.68
CA ALA A 56 4.46 6.36 3.35
C ALA A 56 5.97 6.13 3.59
N ILE A 57 6.36 5.27 4.55
CA ILE A 57 7.76 4.95 4.89
C ILE A 57 8.66 4.67 3.66
N PRO A 58 8.30 3.77 2.73
CA PRO A 58 9.15 3.48 1.56
C PRO A 58 9.32 4.68 0.61
N PHE A 59 8.44 5.68 0.69
CA PHE A 59 8.55 6.91 -0.10
C PHE A 59 9.41 7.98 0.57
N ILE A 60 9.67 7.91 1.88
CA ILE A 60 10.49 8.90 2.61
C ILE A 60 11.92 8.94 2.06
N ILE A 61 12.56 7.79 1.89
CA ILE A 61 13.96 7.68 1.44
C ILE A 61 14.17 8.32 0.05
N PRO A 62 13.41 7.95 -1.00
CA PRO A 62 13.58 8.58 -2.32
C PRO A 62 13.22 10.07 -2.29
N PHE A 63 12.23 10.48 -1.50
CA PHE A 63 11.81 11.88 -1.38
C PHE A 63 12.91 12.75 -0.74
N VAL A 64 13.50 12.29 0.37
CA VAL A 64 14.63 12.97 1.03
C VAL A 64 15.83 13.04 0.08
N SER A 65 16.15 11.96 -0.64
CA SER A 65 17.25 11.95 -1.62
C SER A 65 17.03 12.95 -2.77
N PHE A 66 15.79 13.12 -3.20
CA PHE A 66 15.42 14.06 -4.27
C PHE A 66 15.60 15.51 -3.83
N PHE A 67 15.17 15.86 -2.61
CA PHE A 67 15.36 17.20 -2.06
C PHE A 67 16.83 17.55 -1.85
N ILE A 68 17.64 16.61 -1.35
CA ILE A 68 19.08 16.82 -1.18
C ILE A 68 19.77 17.07 -2.53
N LYS A 69 19.48 16.26 -3.55
CA LYS A 69 20.03 16.44 -4.91
C LYS A 69 19.58 17.75 -5.54
N LYS A 70 18.33 18.17 -5.34
CA LYS A 70 17.79 19.43 -5.85
C LYS A 70 18.41 20.65 -5.17
N LYS A 71 18.79 20.55 -3.89
CA LYS A 71 19.50 21.60 -3.16
C LYS A 71 20.94 21.76 -3.65
N GLN A 72 21.64 20.66 -3.88
CA GLN A 72 23.02 20.68 -4.41
C GLN A 72 23.11 21.21 -5.85
N ALA A 73 22.10 20.96 -6.69
CA ALA A 73 22.04 21.48 -8.06
C ALA A 73 21.77 23.00 -8.14
N LYS A 74 21.28 23.63 -7.07
CA LYS A 74 21.05 25.08 -6.99
C LYS A 74 22.24 25.87 -6.44
N THR A 75 23.25 25.18 -5.89
CA THR A 75 24.45 25.79 -5.29
C THR A 75 25.66 25.77 -6.24
N LYS A 76 25.56 25.10 -7.39
CA LYS A 76 26.48 25.24 -8.53
C LYS A 76 25.90 26.23 -9.53
#